data_AF-A0A836RVF6-F1
#
_entry.id   AF-A0A836RVF6-F1
#
_cell.length_a   1.000
_cell.length_b   1.000
_cell.length_c   1.000
_cell.angle_alpha   90.00
_cell.angle_beta   90.00
_cell.angle_gamma   90.00
#
_symmetry.space_group_name_H-M   'P 1'
#
loop_
_entity.id
_entity.type
_entity.pdbx_description
1 polymer ?
#
loop_
_entity_poly.entity_id
_entity_poly.type
_entity_poly.pdbx_seq_one_letter_code
_entity_poly.pdbx_strand_id
1 'polypeptide(L)'
;MWRKIISLTAVLALLAQTACSGSRAISMDDPDPQASARIILKDGSTREGIIVKKEKNQLIYVDAKTHKAEKLDLVEISKMYESDHIYDFSAKPIPDSEVRAYKSSKKTWLYGAGGLILGLAAGFGVGLLIISSDADQTLAANIAMGTFGVAGAWIFASVGANQDFEDAVFKARKARYQVEKRQMDKEKKKLEELKKEKERLLKKKAEKEGK
;
A
#
# COMPACT_ATOMS: atom_id res chain seq x y z
N MET A 1 -3.25 -35.45 31.15
CA MET A 1 -3.08 -35.10 29.73
C MET A 1 -3.93 -33.88 29.32
N TRP A 2 -5.21 -33.80 29.70
CA TRP A 2 -6.11 -32.66 29.40
C TRP A 2 -5.63 -31.25 29.82
N ARG A 3 -4.96 -31.12 30.97
CA ARG A 3 -4.46 -29.81 31.44
C ARG A 3 -3.42 -29.16 30.51
N LYS A 4 -2.66 -29.95 29.73
CA LYS A 4 -1.66 -29.42 28.80
C LYS A 4 -2.28 -28.93 27.48
N ILE A 5 -3.36 -29.58 27.02
CA ILE A 5 -4.06 -29.21 25.77
C ILE A 5 -4.80 -27.87 25.94
N ILE A 6 -5.46 -27.67 27.09
CA ILE A 6 -6.17 -26.42 27.42
C ILE A 6 -5.22 -25.22 27.48
N SER A 7 -3.98 -25.42 27.97
CA SER A 7 -2.98 -24.35 28.03
C SER A 7 -2.49 -23.91 26.66
N LEU A 8 -2.37 -24.82 25.67
CA LEU A 8 -1.89 -24.48 24.34
C LEU A 8 -2.94 -23.72 23.51
N THR A 9 -4.22 -24.09 23.65
CA THR A 9 -5.34 -23.40 22.98
C THR A 9 -5.56 -22.00 23.57
N ALA A 10 -5.39 -21.84 24.89
CA ALA A 10 -5.48 -20.54 25.54
C ALA A 10 -4.38 -19.56 25.07
N VAL A 11 -3.15 -20.05 24.85
CA VAL A 11 -2.05 -19.20 24.34
C VAL A 11 -2.27 -18.78 22.89
N LEU A 12 -2.77 -19.68 22.02
CA LEU A 12 -3.13 -19.34 20.64
C LEU A 12 -4.30 -18.34 20.58
N ALA A 13 -5.30 -18.48 21.46
CA ALA A 13 -6.40 -17.53 21.56
C ALA A 13 -5.95 -16.15 22.07
N LEU A 14 -4.97 -16.11 22.99
CA LEU A 14 -4.41 -14.86 23.51
C LEU A 14 -3.59 -14.10 22.44
N LEU A 15 -2.82 -14.82 21.62
CA LEU A 15 -2.07 -14.23 20.50
C LEU A 15 -2.98 -13.71 19.38
N ALA A 16 -4.19 -14.27 19.23
CA ALA A 16 -5.16 -13.78 18.26
C ALA A 16 -5.79 -12.43 18.66
N GLN A 17 -5.83 -12.08 19.95
CA GLN A 17 -6.43 -10.83 20.42
C GLN A 17 -5.52 -9.60 20.30
N THR A 18 -4.20 -9.76 20.09
CA THR A 18 -3.29 -8.63 19.88
C THR A 18 -3.34 -8.04 18.47
N ALA A 19 -4.17 -8.58 17.56
CA ALA A 19 -4.28 -8.13 16.17
C ALA A 19 -5.30 -6.99 15.96
N CYS A 20 -5.73 -6.30 17.03
CA CYS A 20 -6.74 -5.25 16.96
C CYS A 20 -6.17 -3.98 16.29
N SER A 21 -6.54 -3.79 15.02
CA SER A 21 -6.64 -2.56 14.21
C SER A 21 -5.98 -1.30 14.79
N GLY A 22 -4.68 -1.17 14.56
CA GLY A 22 -3.95 0.08 14.72
C GLY A 22 -3.61 0.66 13.36
N SER A 23 -3.92 1.93 13.13
CA SER A 23 -3.34 2.69 12.03
C SER A 23 -1.83 2.45 11.99
N ARG A 24 -1.30 1.94 10.87
CA ARG A 24 0.12 1.63 10.77
C ARG A 24 0.92 2.93 10.85
N ALA A 25 1.82 2.99 11.82
CA ALA A 25 2.75 4.11 11.93
C ALA A 25 3.72 4.05 10.74
N ILE A 26 3.92 5.19 10.08
CA ILE A 26 4.93 5.32 9.02
C ILE A 26 6.23 5.77 9.68
N SER A 27 7.34 5.10 9.35
CA SER A 27 8.66 5.49 9.83
C SER A 27 9.02 6.90 9.35
N MET A 28 9.54 7.74 10.25
CA MET A 28 10.10 9.05 9.87
C MET A 28 11.52 8.94 9.31
N ASP A 29 12.22 7.85 9.64
CA ASP A 29 13.59 7.62 9.19
C ASP A 29 13.63 7.20 7.72
N ASP A 30 12.68 6.37 7.31
CA ASP A 30 12.54 5.90 5.94
C ASP A 30 11.06 5.80 5.56
N PRO A 31 10.40 6.94 5.29
CA PRO A 31 9.00 6.93 4.90
C PRO A 31 8.84 6.37 3.49
N ASP A 32 7.90 5.43 3.33
CA ASP A 32 7.61 4.81 2.04
C ASP A 32 7.17 5.85 1.00
N PRO A 33 7.92 6.03 -0.10
CA PRO A 33 7.52 6.91 -1.18
C PRO A 33 6.16 6.48 -1.74
N GLN A 34 5.29 7.45 -2.02
CA GLN A 34 3.92 7.25 -2.48
C GLN A 34 2.95 6.72 -1.42
N ALA A 35 3.36 6.59 -0.15
CA ALA A 35 2.40 6.32 0.92
C ALA A 35 1.40 7.49 1.06
N SER A 36 0.12 7.16 1.21
CA SER A 36 -0.89 8.13 1.60
C SER A 36 -0.82 8.28 3.12
N ALA A 37 -0.50 9.48 3.58
CA ALA A 37 -0.09 9.71 4.96
C ALA A 37 -0.92 10.80 5.64
N ARG A 38 -1.21 10.57 6.92
CA ARG A 38 -1.67 11.56 7.89
C ARG A 38 -0.49 11.97 8.75
N ILE A 39 -0.10 13.22 8.65
CA ILE A 39 1.05 13.83 9.32
C ILE A 39 0.51 14.71 10.45
N ILE A 40 0.87 14.38 11.69
CA ILE A 40 0.54 15.19 12.87
C ILE A 40 1.77 16.03 13.21
N LEU A 41 1.62 17.34 13.22
CA LEU A 41 2.67 18.29 13.57
C LEU A 41 2.78 18.49 15.08
N LYS A 42 3.91 19.05 15.53
CA LYS A 42 4.15 19.37 16.96
C LYS A 42 3.20 20.43 17.52
N ASP A 43 2.65 21.29 16.67
CA ASP A 43 1.61 22.26 17.06
C ASP A 43 0.22 21.60 17.23
N GLY A 44 0.11 20.30 16.97
CA GLY A 44 -1.13 19.53 17.03
C GLY A 44 -1.98 19.59 15.75
N SER A 45 -1.57 20.36 14.74
CA SER A 45 -2.26 20.40 13.46
C SER A 45 -1.99 19.12 12.65
N THR A 46 -2.97 18.77 11.80
CA THR A 46 -2.92 17.57 10.97
C THR A 46 -2.92 17.95 9.51
N ARG A 47 -1.99 17.35 8.75
CA ARG A 47 -1.91 17.43 7.29
C ARG A 47 -2.10 16.04 6.71
N GLU A 48 -2.79 15.95 5.58
CA GLU A 48 -2.97 14.69 4.85
C GLU A 48 -2.47 14.87 3.43
N GLY A 49 -1.97 13.79 2.81
CA GLY A 49 -1.46 13.85 1.46
C GLY A 49 -0.74 12.58 1.02
N ILE A 50 0.03 12.69 -0.05
CA ILE A 50 0.89 11.62 -0.55
C ILE A 50 2.36 11.98 -0.39
N ILE A 51 3.14 11.09 0.21
CA ILE A 51 4.58 11.26 0.35
C ILE A 51 5.22 11.13 -1.03
N VAL A 52 6.06 12.07 -1.42
CA VAL A 52 6.81 12.00 -2.68
C VAL A 52 8.18 11.40 -2.42
N LYS A 53 8.90 11.96 -1.44
CA LYS A 53 10.23 11.51 -1.02
C LYS A 53 10.65 12.17 0.29
N LYS A 54 11.64 11.58 0.95
CA LYS A 54 12.40 12.21 2.04
C LYS A 54 13.70 12.81 1.49
N GLU A 55 13.98 14.04 1.88
CA GLU A 55 15.30 14.68 1.83
C GLU A 55 15.85 14.76 3.26
N LYS A 56 17.15 15.01 3.45
CA LYS A 56 17.88 14.87 4.73
C LYS A 56 17.05 15.22 5.98
N ASN A 57 16.55 16.45 6.06
CA ASN A 57 15.73 16.96 7.17
C ASN A 57 14.32 17.38 6.73
N GLN A 58 13.89 17.01 5.52
CA GLN A 58 12.62 17.48 4.96
C GLN A 58 11.82 16.34 4.35
N LEU A 59 10.54 16.28 4.66
CA LEU A 59 9.57 15.45 3.96
C LEU A 59 8.98 16.27 2.82
N ILE A 60 9.03 15.73 1.60
CA ILE A 60 8.33 16.31 0.46
C ILE A 60 7.08 15.47 0.24
N TYR A 61 5.93 16.13 0.30
CA TYR A 61 4.63 15.51 0.12
C TYR A 61 3.73 16.43 -0.70
N VAL A 62 2.68 15.89 -1.32
CA VAL A 62 1.64 16.70 -1.98
C VAL A 62 0.45 16.78 -1.02
N ASP A 63 0.09 17.99 -0.62
CA ASP A 63 -0.97 18.22 0.36
C ASP A 63 -2.36 18.00 -0.24
N ALA A 64 -3.22 17.26 0.47
CA ALA A 64 -4.55 16.89 0.00
C ALA A 64 -5.53 18.08 -0.09
N LYS A 65 -5.29 19.18 0.65
CA LYS A 65 -6.12 20.38 0.60
C LYS A 65 -5.66 21.33 -0.49
N THR A 66 -4.35 21.55 -0.61
CA THR A 66 -3.79 22.54 -1.55
C THR A 66 -3.47 21.95 -2.92
N HIS A 67 -3.36 20.62 -3.02
CA HIS A 67 -2.90 19.87 -4.20
C HIS A 67 -1.51 20.33 -4.71
N LYS A 68 -0.69 20.89 -3.82
CA LYS A 68 0.66 21.37 -4.13
C LYS A 68 1.68 20.55 -3.38
N ALA A 69 2.85 20.40 -3.99
CA ALA A 69 4.02 19.85 -3.31
C ALA A 69 4.48 20.84 -2.24
N GLU A 70 4.55 20.37 -1.01
CA GLU A 70 5.02 21.12 0.15
C GLU A 70 6.25 20.44 0.74
N LYS A 71 7.11 21.26 1.34
CA LYS A 71 8.27 20.81 2.11
C LYS A 71 7.95 20.99 3.57
N LEU A 72 8.13 19.93 4.35
CA LEU A 72 7.87 19.92 5.78
C LEU A 72 9.14 19.50 6.51
N ASP A 73 9.59 20.28 7.48
CA ASP A 73 10.76 19.90 8.27
C ASP A 73 10.42 18.70 9.16
N LEU A 74 11.27 17.68 9.18
CA LEU A 74 11.06 16.50 10.01
C LEU A 74 11.00 16.86 11.51
N VAL A 75 11.67 17.95 11.91
CA VAL A 75 11.62 18.45 13.29
C VAL A 75 10.22 18.97 13.65
N GLU A 76 9.40 19.39 12.69
CA GLU A 76 8.03 19.84 12.94
C GLU A 76 7.04 18.68 13.05
N ILE A 77 7.42 17.49 12.57
CA ILE A 77 6.56 16.30 12.59
C ILE A 77 6.58 15.68 14.00
N SER A 78 5.40 15.48 14.58
CA SER A 78 5.22 14.74 15.82
C SER A 78 5.03 13.26 15.56
N LYS A 79 4.12 12.89 14.63
CA LYS A 79 3.80 11.50 14.27
C LYS A 79 3.32 11.42 12.82
N MET A 80 3.49 10.25 12.21
CA MET A 80 3.00 9.97 10.86
C MET A 80 2.33 8.60 10.82
N TYR A 81 1.16 8.55 10.21
CA TYR A 81 0.34 7.36 10.09
C TYR A 81 -0.09 7.18 8.64
N GLU A 82 -0.43 5.95 8.25
CA GLU A 82 -1.20 5.73 7.03
C GLU A 82 -2.53 6.51 7.12
N SER A 83 -2.87 7.19 6.02
CA SER A 83 -4.14 7.89 5.90
C SER A 83 -5.28 6.89 5.68
N ASP A 84 -6.46 7.21 6.20
CA ASP A 84 -7.70 6.47 5.90
C ASP A 84 -8.10 6.60 4.42
N HIS A 85 -7.58 7.63 3.73
CA HIS A 85 -7.81 7.89 2.32
C HIS A 85 -6.57 7.57 1.49
N ILE A 86 -6.79 6.93 0.34
CA ILE A 86 -5.76 6.69 -0.67
C ILE A 86 -5.77 7.86 -1.64
N TYR A 87 -4.62 8.50 -1.83
CA TYR A 87 -4.48 9.63 -2.74
C TYR A 87 -3.75 9.25 -4.03
N ASP A 88 -4.05 9.95 -5.12
CA ASP A 88 -3.25 9.94 -6.35
C ASP A 88 -2.03 10.86 -6.26
N PHE A 89 -1.21 10.92 -7.33
CA PHE A 89 0.01 11.74 -7.35
C PHE A 89 -0.24 13.25 -7.27
N SER A 90 -1.49 13.68 -7.48
CA SER A 90 -1.94 15.06 -7.36
C SER A 90 -2.69 15.29 -6.03
N ALA A 91 -2.54 14.37 -5.07
CA ALA A 91 -3.19 14.34 -3.77
C ALA A 91 -4.74 14.37 -3.83
N LYS A 92 -5.35 13.89 -4.92
CA LYS A 92 -6.82 13.74 -4.99
C LYS A 92 -7.20 12.36 -4.46
N PRO A 93 -8.26 12.24 -3.65
CA PRO A 93 -8.69 10.96 -3.11
C PRO A 93 -9.11 10.01 -4.24
N ILE A 94 -8.72 8.75 -4.12
CA ILE A 94 -9.11 7.64 -4.98
C ILE A 94 -10.18 6.85 -4.22
N PRO A 95 -11.41 6.71 -4.75
CA PRO A 95 -12.44 5.94 -4.08
C PRO A 95 -12.07 4.45 -4.07
N ASP A 96 -12.45 3.75 -3.01
CA ASP A 96 -12.17 2.32 -2.87
C ASP A 96 -12.69 1.46 -4.02
N SER A 97 -13.79 1.88 -4.66
CA SER A 97 -14.37 1.18 -5.81
C SER A 97 -13.40 1.16 -7.00
N GLU A 98 -12.66 2.25 -7.22
CA GLU A 98 -11.66 2.36 -8.28
C GLU A 98 -10.45 1.48 -7.97
N VAL A 99 -9.99 1.46 -6.71
CA VAL A 99 -8.91 0.56 -6.28
C VAL A 99 -9.32 -0.90 -6.43
N ARG A 100 -10.54 -1.26 -5.99
CA ARG A 100 -11.08 -2.62 -6.10
C ARG A 100 -11.19 -3.09 -7.55
N ALA A 101 -11.45 -2.20 -8.51
CA ALA A 101 -11.51 -2.54 -9.93
C ALA A 101 -10.16 -3.06 -10.49
N TYR A 102 -9.04 -2.70 -9.85
CA TYR A 102 -7.69 -3.14 -10.23
C TYR A 102 -7.15 -4.27 -9.34
N LYS A 103 -7.90 -4.70 -8.32
CA LYS A 103 -7.44 -5.73 -7.38
C LYS A 103 -7.36 -7.09 -8.07
N SER A 104 -6.21 -7.73 -7.91
CA SER A 104 -6.00 -9.12 -8.33
C SER A 104 -5.95 -10.02 -7.10
N SER A 105 -6.07 -11.34 -7.29
CA SER A 105 -5.86 -12.33 -6.23
C SER A 105 -4.63 -13.20 -6.48
N LYS A 106 -3.78 -12.80 -7.45
CA LYS A 106 -2.66 -13.61 -7.92
C LYS A 106 -1.61 -13.79 -6.82
N LYS A 107 -1.27 -12.72 -6.09
CA LYS A 107 -0.29 -12.81 -5.00
C LYS A 107 -0.89 -13.55 -3.81
N THR A 108 -2.14 -13.28 -3.46
CA THR A 108 -2.87 -14.01 -2.41
C THR A 108 -2.79 -15.53 -2.63
N TRP A 109 -3.07 -16.00 -3.84
CA TRP A 109 -2.97 -17.42 -4.19
C TRP A 109 -1.53 -17.94 -4.18
N LEU A 110 -0.59 -17.20 -4.77
CA LEU A 110 0.82 -17.59 -4.82
C LEU A 110 1.41 -17.75 -3.41
N TYR A 111 1.22 -16.74 -2.55
CA TYR A 111 1.72 -16.76 -1.18
C TYR A 111 0.94 -17.77 -0.33
N GLY A 112 -0.38 -17.88 -0.49
CA GLY A 112 -1.18 -18.89 0.22
C GLY A 112 -0.73 -20.32 -0.09
N ALA A 113 -0.48 -20.63 -1.37
CA ALA A 113 0.05 -21.94 -1.77
C ALA A 113 1.47 -22.17 -1.23
N GLY A 114 2.35 -21.15 -1.28
CA GLY A 114 3.68 -21.24 -0.68
C GLY A 114 3.63 -21.47 0.83
N GLY A 115 2.75 -20.75 1.53
CA GLY A 115 2.53 -20.90 2.96
C GLY A 115 1.96 -22.26 3.34
N LEU A 116 1.09 -22.85 2.50
CA LEU A 116 0.61 -24.22 2.70
C LEU A 116 1.76 -25.22 2.65
N ILE A 117 2.61 -25.15 1.63
CA ILE A 117 3.73 -26.07 1.46
C ILE A 117 4.73 -25.94 2.61
N LEU A 118 5.10 -24.69 2.97
CA LEU A 118 6.00 -24.43 4.09
C LEU A 118 5.41 -24.86 5.43
N GLY A 119 4.11 -24.61 5.63
CA GLY A 119 3.37 -25.03 6.80
C GLY A 119 3.34 -26.55 6.94
N LEU A 120 3.04 -27.28 5.86
CA LEU A 120 3.08 -28.74 5.85
C LEU A 120 4.49 -29.26 6.17
N ALA A 121 5.55 -28.66 5.61
CA ALA A 121 6.92 -29.05 5.90
C ALA A 121 7.31 -28.83 7.38
N ALA A 122 6.94 -27.68 7.95
CA ALA A 122 7.14 -27.40 9.37
C ALA A 122 6.34 -28.37 10.25
N GLY A 123 5.08 -28.61 9.90
CA GLY A 123 4.22 -29.55 10.58
C GLY A 123 4.73 -30.99 10.50
N PHE A 124 5.37 -31.37 9.40
CA PHE A 124 6.02 -32.68 9.25
C PHE A 124 7.21 -32.80 10.21
N GLY A 125 8.06 -31.77 10.31
CA GLY A 125 9.15 -31.73 11.29
C GLY A 125 8.65 -31.88 12.74
N VAL A 126 7.57 -31.17 13.10
CA VAL A 126 6.92 -31.32 14.41
C VAL A 126 6.33 -32.71 14.59
N GLY A 127 5.68 -33.25 13.56
CA GLY A 127 5.11 -34.60 13.56
C GLY A 127 6.15 -35.68 13.80
N LEU A 128 7.34 -35.56 13.21
CA LEU A 128 8.46 -36.48 13.45
C LEU A 128 8.93 -36.43 14.91
N LEU A 129 8.97 -35.24 15.54
CA LEU A 129 9.34 -35.11 16.96
C LEU A 129 8.28 -35.73 17.90
N ILE A 130 7.00 -35.65 17.53
CA ILE A 130 5.90 -36.29 18.28
C ILE A 130 6.05 -37.81 18.19
N ILE A 131 6.22 -38.36 16.99
CA ILE A 131 6.36 -39.81 16.77
C ILE A 131 7.64 -40.35 17.41
N SER A 132 8.75 -39.59 17.38
CA SER A 132 10.00 -40.02 18.02
C SER A 132 9.92 -40.05 19.54
N SER A 133 9.00 -39.29 20.13
CA SER A 133 8.73 -39.28 21.57
C SER A 133 7.78 -40.41 21.98
N ASP A 134 6.84 -40.77 21.11
CA ASP A 134 5.85 -41.85 21.32
C ASP A 134 5.26 -42.30 19.97
N ALA A 135 5.56 -43.54 19.56
CA ALA A 135 5.19 -44.07 18.24
C ALA A 135 3.67 -44.19 18.03
N ASP A 136 2.90 -44.34 19.11
CA ASP A 136 1.44 -44.49 19.04
C ASP A 136 0.73 -43.14 18.78
N GLN A 137 1.46 -42.02 18.78
CA GLN A 137 0.93 -40.68 18.56
C GLN A 137 0.83 -40.26 17.08
N THR A 138 0.72 -41.22 16.16
CA THR A 138 0.61 -40.96 14.71
C THR A 138 -0.56 -40.03 14.36
N LEU A 139 -1.69 -40.14 15.07
CA LEU A 139 -2.83 -39.23 14.88
C LEU A 139 -2.46 -37.78 15.25
N ALA A 140 -1.75 -37.57 16.35
CA ALA A 140 -1.32 -36.24 16.77
C ALA A 140 -0.31 -35.63 15.79
N ALA A 141 0.58 -36.45 15.22
CA ALA A 141 1.51 -36.02 14.17
C ALA A 141 0.78 -35.59 12.88
N ASN A 142 -0.24 -36.34 12.44
CA ASN A 142 -1.06 -35.96 11.28
C ASN A 142 -1.85 -34.66 11.53
N ILE A 143 -2.40 -34.48 12.74
CA ILE A 143 -3.07 -33.24 13.14
C ILE A 143 -2.09 -32.07 13.12
N ALA A 144 -0.86 -32.26 13.61
CA ALA A 144 0.17 -31.23 13.57
C ALA A 144 0.45 -30.81 12.13
N MET A 145 0.71 -31.76 11.22
CA MET A 145 0.90 -31.46 9.79
C MET A 145 -0.23 -30.63 9.20
N GLY A 146 -1.48 -31.08 9.36
CA GLY A 146 -2.65 -30.36 8.83
C GLY A 146 -2.80 -28.95 9.41
N THR A 147 -2.59 -28.81 10.73
CA THR A 147 -2.75 -27.52 11.43
C THR A 147 -1.72 -26.51 10.97
N PHE A 148 -0.43 -26.90 10.88
CA PHE A 148 0.62 -26.01 10.40
C PHE A 148 0.44 -25.67 8.92
N GLY A 149 -0.01 -26.60 8.08
CA GLY A 149 -0.35 -26.33 6.69
C GLY A 149 -1.40 -25.24 6.53
N VAL A 150 -2.54 -25.37 7.22
CA VAL A 150 -3.64 -24.37 7.16
C VAL A 150 -3.20 -23.02 7.76
N ALA A 151 -2.51 -23.03 8.91
CA ALA A 151 -2.00 -21.81 9.53
C ALA A 151 -1.00 -21.08 8.62
N GLY A 152 -0.06 -21.82 8.02
CA GLY A 152 0.88 -21.29 7.05
C GLY A 152 0.18 -20.69 5.84
N ALA A 153 -0.76 -21.42 5.23
CA ALA A 153 -1.54 -20.91 4.10
C ALA A 153 -2.25 -19.59 4.44
N TRP A 154 -2.89 -19.50 5.61
CA TRP A 154 -3.63 -18.32 6.04
C TRP A 154 -2.72 -17.10 6.28
N ILE A 155 -1.61 -17.28 7.02
CA ILE A 155 -0.66 -16.20 7.32
C ILE A 155 -0.08 -15.62 6.03
N PHE A 156 0.40 -16.48 5.13
CA PHE A 156 1.00 -16.01 3.88
C PHE A 156 -0.04 -15.49 2.88
N ALA A 157 -1.27 -16.03 2.84
CA ALA A 157 -2.35 -15.46 2.03
C ALA A 157 -2.68 -14.02 2.47
N SER A 158 -2.66 -13.72 3.78
CA SER A 158 -2.82 -12.35 4.29
C SER A 158 -1.73 -11.40 3.79
N VAL A 159 -0.46 -11.84 3.79
CA VAL A 159 0.65 -11.06 3.21
C VAL A 159 0.44 -10.84 1.70
N GLY A 160 0.04 -11.88 0.97
CA GLY A 160 -0.26 -11.79 -0.45
C GLY A 160 -1.44 -10.84 -0.76
N ALA A 161 -2.45 -10.81 0.09
CA ALA A 161 -3.60 -9.92 -0.05
C ALA A 161 -3.23 -8.44 0.13
N ASN A 162 -2.27 -8.14 1.01
CA ASN A 162 -1.72 -6.78 1.17
C ASN A 162 -0.94 -6.36 -0.08
N GLN A 163 -0.10 -7.23 -0.64
CA GLN A 163 0.61 -6.94 -1.89
C GLN A 163 -0.34 -6.75 -3.07
N ASP A 164 -1.37 -7.60 -3.19
CA ASP A 164 -2.40 -7.45 -4.22
C ASP A 164 -3.15 -6.10 -4.10
N PHE A 165 -3.34 -5.61 -2.87
CA PHE A 165 -3.95 -4.30 -2.60
C PHE A 165 -3.02 -3.14 -2.97
N GLU A 166 -1.75 -3.17 -2.57
CA GLU A 166 -0.74 -2.16 -2.95
C GLU A 166 -0.58 -2.07 -4.48
N ASP A 167 -0.52 -3.21 -5.17
CA ASP A 167 -0.49 -3.28 -6.63
C ASP A 167 -1.74 -2.63 -7.26
N ALA A 168 -2.91 -2.83 -6.65
CA ALA A 168 -4.16 -2.24 -7.12
C ALA A 168 -4.16 -0.72 -6.96
N VAL A 169 -3.71 -0.23 -5.80
CA VAL A 169 -3.53 1.20 -5.52
C VAL A 169 -2.59 1.83 -6.54
N PHE A 170 -1.43 1.22 -6.78
CA PHE A 170 -0.46 1.72 -7.73
C PHE A 170 -1.02 1.76 -9.16
N LYS A 171 -1.76 0.72 -9.59
CA LYS A 171 -2.43 0.70 -10.90
C LYS A 171 -3.48 1.79 -11.03
N ALA A 172 -4.30 2.02 -10.00
CA ALA A 172 -5.29 3.09 -9.99
C ALA A 172 -4.63 4.47 -10.15
N ARG A 173 -3.57 4.74 -9.36
CA ARG A 173 -2.77 5.98 -9.46
C ARG A 173 -2.19 6.18 -10.87
N LYS A 174 -1.61 5.11 -11.43
CA LYS A 174 -1.03 5.13 -12.79
C LYS A 174 -2.09 5.37 -13.86
N ALA A 175 -3.29 4.81 -13.71
CA ALA A 175 -4.40 5.03 -14.63
C ALA A 175 -4.83 6.50 -14.65
N ARG A 176 -5.04 7.12 -13.49
CA ARG A 176 -5.35 8.56 -13.39
C ARG A 176 -4.26 9.44 -13.99
N TYR A 177 -3.01 9.15 -13.66
CA TYR A 177 -1.86 9.89 -14.20
C TYR A 177 -1.79 9.82 -15.73
N GLN A 178 -2.05 8.66 -16.33
CA GLN A 178 -2.07 8.53 -17.78
C GLN A 178 -3.20 9.33 -18.44
N VAL A 179 -4.37 9.39 -17.81
CA VAL A 179 -5.50 10.22 -18.30
C VAL A 179 -5.13 11.70 -18.23
N GLU A 180 -4.61 12.16 -17.09
CA GLU A 180 -4.19 13.55 -16.89
C GLU A 180 -3.07 13.95 -17.86
N LYS A 181 -2.06 13.10 -18.01
CA LYS A 181 -0.97 13.32 -18.97
C LYS A 181 -1.49 13.48 -20.41
N ARG A 182 -2.42 12.63 -20.84
CA ARG A 182 -3.03 12.72 -22.17
C ARG A 182 -3.85 14.01 -22.35
N GLN A 183 -4.50 14.50 -21.31
CA GLN A 183 -5.23 15.77 -21.34
C GLN A 183 -4.27 16.95 -21.45
N MET A 184 -3.22 16.98 -20.62
CA MET A 184 -2.17 18.01 -20.69
C MET A 184 -1.50 18.06 -22.06
N ASP A 185 -1.20 16.90 -22.67
CA ASP A 185 -0.57 16.85 -23.99
C ASP A 185 -1.53 17.37 -25.09
N LYS A 186 -2.84 17.14 -24.97
CA LYS A 186 -3.85 17.71 -25.88
C LYS A 186 -3.96 19.23 -25.73
N GLU A 187 -3.96 19.73 -24.50
CA GLU A 187 -4.04 21.18 -24.23
C GLU A 187 -2.79 21.92 -24.71
N LYS A 188 -1.60 21.34 -24.51
CA LYS A 188 -0.35 21.88 -25.05
C LYS A 188 -0.38 22.01 -26.56
N LYS A 189 -0.84 20.99 -27.28
CA LYS A 189 -0.98 21.03 -28.74
C LYS A 189 -1.95 22.13 -29.19
N LYS A 190 -3.11 22.25 -28.53
CA LYS A 190 -4.06 23.35 -28.80
C LYS A 190 -3.44 24.72 -28.55
N LEU A 191 -2.68 24.88 -27.47
CA LEU A 191 -2.01 26.14 -27.15
C LEU A 191 -0.96 26.51 -28.21
N GLU A 192 -0.20 25.54 -28.71
CA GLU A 192 0.76 25.75 -29.79
C GLU A 192 0.08 26.12 -31.12
N GLU A 193 -1.03 25.48 -31.46
CA GLU A 193 -1.84 25.82 -32.63
C GLU A 193 -2.36 27.26 -32.54
N LEU A 194 -2.92 27.65 -31.40
CA LEU A 194 -3.40 29.02 -31.15
C LEU A 194 -2.27 30.05 -31.22
N LYS A 195 -1.07 29.73 -30.73
CA LYS A 195 0.11 30.61 -30.86
C LYS A 195 0.50 30.81 -32.32
N LYS A 196 0.57 29.73 -33.11
CA LYS A 196 0.87 29.79 -34.55
C LYS A 196 -0.19 30.59 -35.32
N GLU A 197 -1.46 30.43 -34.97
CA GLU A 197 -2.54 31.18 -35.59
C GLU A 197 -2.47 32.68 -35.26
N LYS A 198 -2.23 33.03 -33.99
CA LYS A 198 -2.00 34.42 -33.57
C LYS A 198 -0.85 35.06 -34.34
N GLU A 199 0.28 34.37 -34.48
CA GLU A 199 1.42 34.85 -35.27
C GLU A 199 1.06 35.04 -36.74
N ARG A 200 0.31 34.11 -37.35
CA ARG A 200 -0.17 34.24 -38.74
C ARG A 200 -1.08 35.45 -38.92
N LEU A 201 -1.99 35.69 -37.99
CA LEU A 201 -2.90 36.84 -38.04
C LEU A 201 -2.14 38.17 -37.85
N LEU A 202 -1.17 38.21 -36.95
CA LEU A 202 -0.31 39.39 -36.76
C LEU A 202 0.51 39.71 -38.01
N LYS A 203 1.09 38.70 -38.68
CA LYS A 203 1.78 38.89 -39.97
C LYS A 203 0.84 39.44 -41.04
N LYS A 204 -0.36 38.84 -41.20
CA LYS A 204 -1.38 39.32 -42.14
C LYS A 204 -1.83 40.76 -41.84
N LYS A 205 -1.87 41.16 -40.57
CA LYS A 205 -2.22 42.54 -40.18
C LYS A 205 -1.10 43.52 -40.56
N ALA A 206 0.15 43.17 -40.27
CA ALA A 206 1.31 44.00 -40.64
C ALA A 206 1.43 44.19 -42.17
N GLU A 207 1.19 43.13 -42.96
CA GLU A 207 1.15 43.22 -44.43
C GLU A 207 0.04 44.13 -44.97
N LYS A 208 -1.08 44.25 -44.24
CA LYS A 208 -2.19 45.13 -44.60
C LYS A 208 -1.98 46.58 -44.19
N GLU A 209 -1.29 46.84 -43.07
CA GLU A 209 -1.01 48.20 -42.58
C GLU A 209 0.22 48.84 -43.26
N GLY A 210 1.10 48.05 -43.86
CA GLY A 210 2.24 48.53 -44.65
C GLY A 210 1.94 48.82 -46.13
N LYS A 211 0.69 48.67 -46.56
CA LYS A 211 0.18 49.06 -47.89
C LYS A 211 -0.77 50.23 -47.75
#